data_AF-A0A9D5GKZ7-F1
#
_entry.id   AF-A0A9D5GKZ7-F1
#
_cell.length_a   1.000
_cell.length_b   1.000
_cell.length_c   1.000
_cell.angle_alpha   90.00
_cell.angle_beta   90.00
_cell.angle_gamma   90.00
#
_symmetry.space_group_name_H-M   'P 1'
#
loop_
_entity.id
_entity.type
_entity.pdbx_description
1 polymer ?
#
loop_
_entity_poly.entity_id
_entity_poly.type
_entity_poly.pdbx_seq_one_letter_code
_entity_poly.pdbx_strand_id
1 'polypeptide(L)'
;MKRRGFTIVELLIAMGILGLILTLSISEFSLVVRHFSKTSADLDAERSARNMMARVQKEVRQAMPQLSFTGGAGSPCDAIVPQASPGASPSPTPAPTPTSEITCWQADDVSSSDPTKQSGHYDKVTINLSATAPPGRPAANRNLMMTKTDYNGNVGTPVVMGLDVTNFSVTPKAQNVFDIAITVDPVRRADMTNPPGPFTLQSSAFISYYKTN
;
A
#
# COMPACT_ATOMS: atom_id res chain seq x y z
N MET A 1 -72.86 5.09 25.37
CA MET A 1 -71.59 4.71 24.73
C MET A 1 -71.70 3.27 24.23
N LYS A 2 -71.81 3.05 22.91
CA LYS A 2 -71.93 1.70 22.33
C LYS A 2 -70.60 0.97 22.51
N ARG A 3 -70.55 -0.04 23.38
CA ARG A 3 -69.43 -0.99 23.48
C ARG A 3 -69.42 -1.85 22.21
N ARG A 4 -68.67 -1.44 21.19
CA ARG A 4 -68.30 -2.34 20.09
C ARG A 4 -67.13 -3.18 20.60
N GLY A 5 -67.42 -4.44 20.94
CA GLY A 5 -66.39 -5.40 21.32
C GLY A 5 -65.53 -5.75 20.11
N PHE A 6 -64.22 -5.77 20.29
CA PHE A 6 -63.27 -6.24 19.29
C PHE A 6 -63.53 -7.72 19.03
N THR A 7 -63.66 -8.10 17.76
CA THR A 7 -63.89 -9.50 17.41
C THR A 7 -62.58 -10.28 17.49
N ILE A 8 -62.63 -11.56 17.87
CA ILE A 8 -61.45 -12.45 17.91
C ILE A 8 -60.73 -12.47 16.55
N VAL A 9 -61.49 -12.35 15.46
CA VAL A 9 -60.97 -12.31 14.09
C VAL A 9 -60.12 -11.06 13.85
N GLU A 10 -60.56 -9.88 14.30
CA GLU A 10 -59.76 -8.64 14.20
C GLU A 10 -58.43 -8.76 14.97
N LEU A 11 -58.42 -9.46 16.10
CA LEU A 11 -57.19 -9.68 16.88
C LEU A 11 -56.21 -10.60 16.16
N LEU A 12 -56.70 -11.69 15.55
CA LEU A 12 -55.86 -12.58 14.74
C LEU A 12 -55.27 -11.86 13.52
N ILE A 13 -56.06 -11.01 12.85
CA ILE A 13 -55.59 -10.20 11.72
C ILE A 13 -54.50 -9.22 12.19
N ALA A 14 -54.72 -8.52 13.31
CA ALA A 14 -53.74 -7.59 13.86
C ALA A 14 -52.42 -8.29 14.22
N MET A 15 -52.46 -9.47 14.82
CA MET A 15 -51.26 -10.26 15.11
C MET A 15 -50.54 -10.72 13.84
N GLY A 16 -51.29 -11.12 12.80
CA GLY A 16 -50.71 -11.48 11.50
C GLY A 16 -49.97 -10.32 10.84
N ILE A 17 -50.58 -9.13 10.82
CA ILE A 17 -49.95 -7.92 10.29
C ILE A 17 -48.70 -7.55 11.09
N LEU A 18 -48.77 -7.61 12.42
CA LEU A 18 -47.62 -7.28 13.28
C LEU A 18 -46.47 -8.28 13.10
N GLY A 19 -46.79 -9.57 12.97
CA GLY A 19 -45.80 -10.60 12.65
C GLY A 19 -45.12 -10.35 11.31
N LEU A 20 -45.88 -9.96 10.28
CA LEU A 20 -45.34 -9.61 8.97
C LEU A 20 -44.42 -8.38 9.04
N ILE A 21 -44.81 -7.32 9.76
CA ILE A 21 -43.96 -6.14 9.94
C ILE A 21 -42.64 -6.50 10.64
N LEU A 22 -42.69 -7.41 11.62
CA LEU A 22 -41.51 -7.82 12.38
C LEU A 22 -40.53 -8.64 11.54
N THR A 23 -41.03 -9.54 10.68
CA THR A 23 -40.15 -10.32 9.77
C THR A 23 -39.49 -9.44 8.71
N LEU A 24 -40.23 -8.47 8.15
CA LEU A 24 -39.66 -7.46 7.25
C LEU A 24 -38.59 -6.63 7.94
N SER A 25 -38.86 -6.14 9.16
CA SER A 25 -37.89 -5.37 9.95
C SER A 25 -36.59 -6.15 10.21
N ILE A 26 -36.68 -7.44 10.54
CA ILE A 26 -35.50 -8.30 10.75
C ILE A 26 -34.69 -8.48 9.46
N SER A 27 -35.38 -8.64 8.32
CA SER A 27 -34.74 -8.78 7.01
C SER A 27 -33.98 -7.51 6.63
N GLU A 28 -34.59 -6.34 6.80
CA GLU A 28 -33.93 -5.05 6.52
C GLU A 28 -32.73 -4.82 7.43
N PHE A 29 -32.87 -5.09 8.74
CA PHE A 29 -31.77 -4.94 9.68
C PHE A 29 -30.58 -5.84 9.31
N SER A 30 -30.84 -7.09 8.94
CA SER A 30 -29.79 -8.03 8.53
C SER A 30 -29.04 -7.54 7.28
N LEU A 31 -29.75 -6.92 6.33
CA LEU A 31 -29.16 -6.35 5.13
C LEU A 31 -28.29 -5.12 5.46
N VAL A 32 -28.77 -4.23 6.32
CA VAL A 32 -28.04 -3.03 6.76
C VAL A 32 -26.74 -3.42 7.48
N VAL A 33 -26.78 -4.39 8.39
CA VAL A 33 -25.58 -4.84 9.12
C VAL A 33 -24.53 -5.41 8.15
N ARG A 34 -24.95 -6.21 7.16
CA ARG A 34 -24.04 -6.76 6.13
C ARG A 34 -23.43 -5.65 5.29
N HIS A 35 -24.23 -4.66 4.88
CA HIS A 35 -23.75 -3.52 4.11
C HIS A 35 -22.76 -2.68 4.92
N PHE A 36 -23.08 -2.38 6.18
CA PHE A 36 -22.23 -1.60 7.08
C PHE A 36 -20.88 -2.28 7.32
N SER A 37 -20.87 -3.60 7.53
CA SER A 37 -19.64 -4.38 7.71
C SER A 37 -18.75 -4.31 6.46
N LYS A 38 -19.34 -4.45 5.26
CA LYS A 38 -18.61 -4.33 4.00
C LYS A 38 -18.02 -2.93 3.82
N THR A 39 -18.84 -1.88 3.96
CA THR A 39 -18.38 -0.50 3.81
C THR A 39 -17.28 -0.14 4.83
N SER A 40 -17.39 -0.63 6.07
CA SER A 40 -16.37 -0.37 7.08
C SER A 40 -15.03 -1.04 6.72
N ALA A 41 -15.05 -2.27 6.22
CA ALA A 41 -13.84 -2.97 5.78
C ALA A 41 -13.18 -2.27 4.58
N ASP A 42 -13.97 -1.80 3.62
CA ASP A 42 -13.48 -1.05 2.46
C ASP A 42 -12.80 0.27 2.90
N LEU A 43 -13.42 1.01 3.83
CA LEU A 43 -12.86 2.24 4.38
C LEU A 43 -11.54 2.02 5.15
N ASP A 44 -11.44 0.92 5.91
CA ASP A 44 -10.22 0.58 6.63
C ASP A 44 -9.07 0.19 5.68
N ALA A 45 -9.38 -0.56 4.62
CA ALA A 45 -8.41 -0.90 3.58
C ALA A 45 -7.91 0.37 2.86
N GLU A 46 -8.81 1.28 2.51
CA GLU A 46 -8.45 2.56 1.88
C GLU A 46 -7.55 3.41 2.78
N ARG A 47 -7.90 3.55 4.07
CA ARG A 47 -7.09 4.31 5.04
C ARG A 47 -5.70 3.72 5.22
N SER A 48 -5.60 2.39 5.33
CA SER A 48 -4.32 1.68 5.42
C SER A 48 -3.47 1.97 4.19
N ALA A 49 -4.06 1.87 3.00
CA ALA A 49 -3.38 2.08 1.74
C ALA A 49 -2.88 3.53 1.59
N ARG A 50 -3.67 4.53 1.99
CA ARG A 50 -3.25 5.95 2.02
C ARG A 50 -2.07 6.18 2.97
N ASN A 51 -2.09 5.55 4.15
CA ASN A 51 -0.98 5.65 5.12
C ASN A 51 0.31 5.02 4.59
N MET A 52 0.22 3.89 3.90
CA MET A 52 1.37 3.25 3.23
C MET A 52 1.97 4.17 2.16
N MET A 53 1.13 4.77 1.31
CA MET A 53 1.59 5.71 0.30
C MET A 53 2.28 6.93 0.88
N ALA A 54 1.74 7.51 1.96
CA ALA A 54 2.35 8.65 2.63
C ALA A 54 3.76 8.32 3.15
N ARG A 55 3.97 7.10 3.68
CA ARG A 55 5.29 6.64 4.13
C ARG A 55 6.26 6.46 2.96
N VAL A 56 5.82 5.76 1.90
CA VAL A 56 6.64 5.57 0.68
C VAL A 56 7.04 6.92 0.09
N GLN A 57 6.10 7.86 -0.07
CA GLN A 57 6.41 9.21 -0.57
C GLN A 57 7.40 9.95 0.33
N LYS A 58 7.30 9.81 1.66
CA LYS A 58 8.21 10.45 2.61
C LYS A 58 9.64 9.92 2.44
N GLU A 59 9.82 8.60 2.42
CA GLU A 59 11.16 8.00 2.25
C GLU A 59 11.75 8.33 0.87
N VAL A 60 10.92 8.31 -0.18
CA VAL A 60 11.35 8.67 -1.55
C VAL A 60 11.74 10.15 -1.65
N ARG A 61 11.04 11.06 -0.96
CA ARG A 61 11.41 12.48 -0.91
C ARG A 61 12.66 12.77 -0.07
N GLN A 62 12.94 11.93 0.92
CA GLN A 62 14.14 12.05 1.77
C GLN A 62 15.39 11.42 1.15
N ALA A 63 15.23 10.68 0.06
CA ALA A 63 16.37 10.17 -0.70
C ALA A 63 17.10 11.34 -1.40
N MET A 64 18.35 11.58 -1.01
CA MET A 64 19.22 12.60 -1.61
C MET A 64 20.00 11.99 -2.78
N PRO A 65 20.36 12.77 -3.81
CA PRO A 65 21.24 12.26 -4.85
C PRO A 65 22.63 12.05 -4.26
N GLN A 66 23.32 11.02 -4.72
CA GLN A 66 24.76 10.91 -4.51
C GLN A 66 25.43 12.19 -5.04
N LEU A 67 26.08 12.93 -4.15
CA LEU A 67 27.11 13.89 -4.54
C LEU A 67 28.14 13.13 -5.37
N SER A 68 28.19 13.47 -6.65
CA SER A 68 29.06 12.89 -7.67
C SER A 68 30.39 12.40 -7.12
N PHE A 69 30.53 11.09 -6.91
CA PHE A 69 31.85 10.49 -6.89
C PHE A 69 32.34 10.52 -8.33
N THR A 70 33.45 11.21 -8.56
CA THR A 70 34.04 11.43 -9.89
C THR A 70 34.50 10.09 -10.48
N GLY A 71 33.58 9.33 -11.06
CA GLY A 71 33.88 8.01 -11.63
C GLY A 71 32.63 7.19 -11.94
N GLY A 72 31.93 7.51 -13.03
CA GLY A 72 30.89 6.65 -13.62
C GLY A 72 29.46 7.16 -13.38
N ALA A 73 28.84 7.67 -14.45
CA ALA A 73 27.49 8.21 -14.46
C ALA A 73 26.43 7.12 -14.24
N GLY A 74 25.95 6.98 -13.01
CA GLY A 74 24.72 6.26 -12.65
C GLY A 74 23.75 7.22 -11.97
N SER A 75 22.46 7.08 -12.26
CA SER A 75 21.42 7.85 -11.57
C SER A 75 21.30 7.36 -10.12
N PRO A 76 21.19 8.22 -9.09
CA PRO A 76 21.24 7.80 -7.68
C PRO A 76 19.98 7.08 -7.20
N CYS A 77 19.00 6.85 -8.07
CA CYS A 77 17.89 5.93 -7.85
C CYS A 77 17.72 5.10 -9.11
N ASP A 78 18.55 4.07 -9.25
CA ASP A 78 18.35 3.06 -10.26
C ASP A 78 17.23 2.13 -9.76
N ALA A 79 16.01 2.35 -10.29
CA ALA A 79 15.17 1.18 -10.54
C ALA A 79 16.04 0.28 -11.42
N ILE A 80 16.31 -0.96 -10.99
CA ILE A 80 17.14 -1.90 -11.76
C ILE A 80 16.37 -2.24 -13.03
N VAL A 81 16.49 -1.38 -14.05
CA VAL A 81 15.99 -1.64 -15.38
C VAL A 81 17.12 -2.41 -16.07
N PRO A 82 16.87 -3.60 -16.63
CA PRO A 82 17.90 -4.32 -17.36
C PRO A 82 18.42 -3.45 -18.51
N GLN A 83 19.66 -2.98 -18.37
CA GLN A 83 20.29 -2.07 -19.34
C GLN A 83 20.56 -2.84 -20.63
N ALA A 84 19.92 -2.41 -21.72
CA ALA A 84 20.15 -2.97 -23.04
C ALA A 84 21.60 -2.70 -23.49
N SER A 85 22.25 -3.73 -24.04
CA SER A 85 23.65 -3.71 -24.49
C SER A 85 23.92 -2.58 -25.52
N PRO A 86 25.02 -1.82 -25.41
CA PRO A 86 25.34 -0.74 -26.33
C PRO A 86 25.80 -1.31 -27.68
N GLY A 87 24.92 -1.31 -28.67
CA GLY A 87 25.27 -1.76 -30.04
C GLY A 87 24.12 -1.82 -31.04
N ALA A 88 22.88 -1.65 -30.63
CA ALA A 88 21.73 -1.67 -31.54
C ALA A 88 21.29 -0.25 -31.93
N SER A 89 21.07 -0.08 -33.24
CA SER A 89 20.39 1.02 -33.94
C SER A 89 19.22 1.65 -33.13
N PRO A 90 18.91 2.96 -33.26
CA PRO A 90 17.82 3.62 -32.52
C PRO A 90 16.44 3.05 -32.89
N SER A 91 16.12 1.92 -32.26
CA SER A 91 14.79 1.35 -32.15
C SER A 91 13.98 2.25 -31.21
N PRO A 92 12.65 2.43 -31.42
CA PRO A 92 11.81 3.19 -30.51
C PRO A 92 12.11 2.79 -29.07
N THR A 93 12.45 3.79 -28.23
CA THR A 93 12.80 3.58 -26.82
C THR A 93 11.74 2.68 -26.20
N PRO A 94 12.09 1.45 -25.78
CA PRO A 94 11.11 0.52 -25.24
C PRO A 94 10.43 1.18 -24.04
N ALA A 95 9.11 1.02 -23.95
CA ALA A 95 8.36 1.50 -22.80
C ALA A 95 9.02 0.94 -21.52
N PRO A 96 9.22 1.78 -20.49
CA PRO A 96 9.92 1.37 -19.29
C PRO A 96 9.21 0.18 -18.64
N THR A 97 9.94 -0.93 -18.47
CA THR A 97 9.40 -2.13 -17.82
C THR A 97 9.20 -1.85 -16.33
N PRO A 98 8.01 -2.13 -15.76
CA PRO A 98 7.78 -1.96 -14.33
C PRO A 98 8.68 -2.90 -13.52
N THR A 99 9.30 -2.38 -12.46
CA THR A 99 10.11 -3.18 -11.51
C THR A 99 9.36 -3.37 -10.19
N SER A 100 9.54 -4.49 -9.51
CA SER A 100 8.95 -4.78 -8.19
C SER A 100 9.84 -4.38 -7.02
N GLU A 101 10.84 -3.54 -7.29
CA GLU A 101 11.84 -3.09 -6.34
C GLU A 101 12.26 -1.67 -6.71
N ILE A 102 12.45 -0.84 -5.68
CA ILE A 102 13.10 0.46 -5.79
C ILE A 102 14.23 0.53 -4.76
N THR A 103 15.36 1.05 -5.21
CA THR A 103 16.53 1.31 -4.39
C THR A 103 16.88 2.80 -4.49
N CYS A 104 17.08 3.44 -3.34
CA CYS A 104 17.47 4.84 -3.25
C CYS A 104 18.52 5.06 -2.15
N TRP A 105 19.20 6.21 -2.19
CA TRP A 105 20.16 6.61 -1.16
C TRP A 105 19.54 7.67 -0.26
N GLN A 106 19.47 7.43 1.04
CA GLN A 106 18.96 8.36 2.04
C GLN A 106 20.14 8.96 2.80
N ALA A 107 20.20 10.29 2.89
CA ALA A 107 21.21 10.93 3.73
C ALA A 107 20.91 10.63 5.20
N ASP A 108 21.96 10.39 5.98
CA ASP A 108 21.81 10.26 7.42
C ASP A 108 21.24 11.54 8.05
N ASP A 109 20.40 11.36 9.07
CA ASP A 109 19.87 12.49 9.83
C ASP A 109 21.03 13.22 10.52
N VAL A 110 21.28 14.46 10.11
CA VAL A 110 22.30 15.34 10.71
C VAL A 110 22.08 15.59 12.21
N SER A 111 20.88 15.28 12.73
CA SER A 111 20.58 15.35 14.16
C SER A 111 20.83 14.06 14.94
N SER A 112 21.27 12.98 14.28
CA SER A 112 21.59 11.72 14.92
C SER A 112 22.69 11.90 15.97
N SER A 113 22.38 11.57 17.23
CA SER A 113 23.37 11.51 18.31
C SER A 113 24.29 10.29 18.25
N ASP A 114 24.08 9.39 17.27
CA ASP A 114 24.92 8.23 17.06
C ASP A 114 26.27 8.65 16.44
N PRO A 115 27.39 8.51 17.16
CA PRO A 115 28.71 8.94 16.67
C PRO A 115 29.20 8.11 15.47
N THR A 116 28.58 6.97 15.18
CA THR A 116 28.87 6.18 13.97
C THR A 116 28.21 6.75 12.72
N LYS A 117 27.14 7.53 12.89
CA LYS A 117 26.47 8.28 11.84
C LYS A 117 27.17 9.62 11.64
N GLN A 118 28.41 9.58 11.13
CA GLN A 118 29.13 10.79 10.78
C GLN A 118 28.37 11.53 9.66
N SER A 119 28.13 12.82 9.88
CA SER A 119 27.52 13.73 8.90
C SER A 119 28.18 13.57 7.52
N GLY A 120 27.45 13.05 6.54
CA GLY A 120 27.92 12.86 5.17
C GLY A 120 27.81 11.44 4.61
N HIS A 121 27.44 10.45 5.43
CA HIS A 121 27.13 9.10 4.95
C HIS A 121 25.71 9.00 4.39
N TYR A 122 25.54 8.07 3.44
CA TYR A 122 24.27 7.73 2.82
C TYR A 122 23.96 6.27 3.09
N ASP A 123 22.76 6.01 3.58
CA ASP A 123 22.23 4.67 3.74
C ASP A 123 21.50 4.27 2.44
N LYS A 124 21.74 3.06 1.96
CA LYS A 124 20.97 2.48 0.85
C LYS A 124 19.63 2.00 1.39
N VAL A 125 18.54 2.53 0.89
CA VAL A 125 17.17 2.10 1.21
C VAL A 125 16.63 1.29 0.05
N THR A 126 16.25 0.03 0.32
CA THR A 126 15.62 -0.85 -0.66
C THR A 126 14.20 -1.14 -0.20
N ILE A 127 13.23 -0.90 -1.09
CA ILE A 127 11.82 -1.19 -0.89
C ILE A 127 11.41 -2.28 -1.87
N ASN A 128 10.94 -3.41 -1.36
CA ASN A 128 10.49 -4.54 -2.15
C ASN A 128 9.39 -5.34 -1.42
N LEU A 129 8.77 -6.27 -2.14
CA LEU A 129 7.89 -7.26 -1.51
C LEU A 129 8.71 -8.33 -0.80
N SER A 130 8.21 -8.80 0.34
CA SER A 130 8.79 -9.93 1.06
C SER A 130 8.90 -11.14 0.14
N ALA A 131 10.00 -11.89 0.28
CA ALA A 131 10.22 -13.10 -0.54
C ALA A 131 9.14 -14.16 -0.29
N THR A 132 8.61 -14.21 0.94
CA THR A 132 7.58 -15.15 1.38
C THR A 132 6.37 -14.42 1.94
N ALA A 133 5.20 -15.02 1.79
CA ALA A 133 3.97 -14.54 2.42
C ALA A 133 4.02 -14.76 3.94
N PRO A 134 3.38 -13.89 4.75
CA PRO A 134 3.28 -14.10 6.19
C PRO A 134 2.54 -15.40 6.53
N PRO A 135 2.83 -16.04 7.68
CA PRO A 135 2.13 -17.25 8.12
C PRO A 135 0.60 -17.06 8.14
N GLY A 136 -0.13 -18.00 7.56
CA GLY A 136 -1.59 -17.96 7.49
C GLY A 136 -2.18 -17.05 6.41
N ARG A 137 -1.35 -16.47 5.52
CA ARG A 137 -1.81 -15.67 4.36
C ARG A 137 -1.59 -16.40 3.03
N PRO A 138 -2.36 -16.10 1.97
CA PRO A 138 -2.12 -16.66 0.63
C PRO A 138 -0.72 -16.30 0.10
N ALA A 139 -0.12 -17.16 -0.72
CA ALA A 139 1.25 -16.96 -1.25
C ALA A 139 1.42 -15.68 -2.10
N ALA A 140 0.33 -15.17 -2.68
CA ALA A 140 0.31 -13.92 -3.42
C ALA A 140 0.39 -12.68 -2.51
N ASN A 141 0.01 -12.81 -1.23
CA ASN A 141 -0.11 -11.70 -0.30
C ASN A 141 1.20 -11.56 0.48
N ARG A 142 2.02 -10.58 0.09
CA ARG A 142 3.34 -10.34 0.65
C ARG A 142 3.35 -9.04 1.44
N ASN A 143 4.33 -8.90 2.33
CA ASN A 143 4.51 -7.64 3.03
C ASN A 143 5.37 -6.72 2.17
N LEU A 144 5.01 -5.44 2.09
CA LEU A 144 5.91 -4.43 1.56
C LEU A 144 6.94 -4.11 2.65
N MET A 145 8.20 -4.35 2.35
CA MET A 145 9.30 -4.23 3.29
C MET A 145 10.25 -3.12 2.85
N MET A 146 10.83 -2.44 3.83
CA MET A 146 11.92 -1.50 3.65
C MET A 146 13.13 -2.02 4.40
N THR A 147 14.23 -2.17 3.70
CA THR A 147 15.53 -2.56 4.27
C THR A 147 16.48 -1.39 4.11
N LYS A 148 17.13 -0.98 5.19
CA LYS A 148 18.20 0.01 5.15
C LYS A 148 19.53 -0.71 5.25
N THR A 149 20.45 -0.44 4.35
CA THR A 149 21.83 -0.91 4.41
C THR A 149 22.71 0.30 4.66
N ASP A 150 23.46 0.28 5.75
CA ASP A 150 24.33 1.39 6.09
C ASP A 150 25.49 1.55 5.08
N TYR A 151 26.22 2.65 5.18
CA TYR A 151 27.42 2.90 4.35
C TYR A 151 28.49 1.79 4.47
N ASN A 152 28.54 1.06 5.60
CA ASN A 152 29.48 -0.04 5.82
C ASN A 152 29.00 -1.37 5.20
N GLY A 153 27.82 -1.39 4.58
CA GLY A 153 27.20 -2.59 4.01
C GLY A 153 26.44 -3.44 5.03
N ASN A 154 26.30 -3.01 6.28
CA ASN A 154 25.50 -3.72 7.26
C ASN A 154 24.02 -3.53 6.94
N VAL A 155 23.32 -4.66 6.84
CA VAL A 155 21.89 -4.68 6.55
C VAL A 155 21.13 -4.54 7.87
N GLY A 156 20.42 -3.42 8.02
CA GLY A 156 19.53 -3.18 9.15
C GLY A 156 18.30 -4.07 9.13
N THR A 157 17.63 -4.16 10.29
CA THR A 157 16.40 -4.96 10.42
C THR A 157 15.33 -4.44 9.45
N PRO A 158 14.77 -5.31 8.59
CA PRO A 158 13.71 -4.89 7.69
C PRO A 158 12.47 -4.37 8.42
N VAL A 159 11.93 -3.26 7.94
CA VAL A 159 10.73 -2.62 8.48
C VAL A 159 9.55 -2.92 7.57
N VAL A 160 8.46 -3.43 8.15
CA VAL A 160 7.22 -3.67 7.42
C VAL A 160 6.50 -2.34 7.19
N MET A 161 6.44 -1.91 5.93
CA MET A 161 5.72 -0.71 5.53
C MET A 161 4.25 -0.99 5.23
N GLY A 162 3.95 -2.19 4.72
CA GLY A 162 2.62 -2.60 4.31
C GLY A 162 2.38 -4.09 4.44
N LEU A 163 1.12 -4.45 4.69
CA LEU A 163 0.66 -5.83 4.77
C LEU A 163 -0.20 -6.16 3.56
N ASP A 164 -0.24 -7.45 3.21
CA ASP A 164 -1.16 -8.00 2.20
C ASP A 164 -1.07 -7.34 0.81
N VAL A 165 0.15 -6.94 0.43
CA VAL A 165 0.44 -6.37 -0.87
C VAL A 165 0.63 -7.49 -1.88
N THR A 166 -0.19 -7.50 -2.93
CA THR A 166 -0.16 -8.50 -4.00
C THR A 166 0.67 -8.05 -5.20
N ASN A 167 0.71 -6.74 -5.43
CA ASN A 167 1.55 -6.17 -6.48
C ASN A 167 2.19 -4.86 -5.99
N PHE A 168 3.48 -4.72 -6.25
CA PHE A 168 4.22 -3.49 -6.09
C PHE A 168 4.97 -3.27 -7.39
N SER A 169 4.71 -2.16 -8.06
CA SER A 169 5.36 -1.83 -9.31
C SER A 169 5.80 -0.38 -9.33
N VAL A 170 7.04 -0.17 -9.77
CA VAL A 170 7.64 1.15 -9.95
C VAL A 170 7.98 1.30 -11.42
N THR A 171 7.44 2.34 -12.04
CA THR A 171 7.67 2.65 -13.45
C THR A 171 8.35 4.02 -13.55
N PRO A 172 9.59 4.12 -14.05
CA PRO A 172 10.21 5.41 -14.29
C PRO A 172 9.44 6.16 -15.38
N LYS A 173 9.04 7.40 -15.10
CA LYS A 173 8.25 8.24 -16.02
C LYS A 173 9.09 9.33 -16.67
N ALA A 174 9.92 9.99 -15.88
CA ALA A 174 10.86 11.01 -16.29
C ALA A 174 12.08 10.99 -15.36
N GLN A 175 13.08 11.83 -15.61
CA GLN A 175 14.22 11.97 -14.72
C GLN A 175 13.73 12.34 -13.30
N ASN A 176 13.99 11.47 -12.33
CA ASN A 176 13.57 11.59 -10.92
C ASN A 176 12.06 11.56 -10.64
N VAL A 177 11.25 11.14 -11.61
CA VAL A 177 9.82 10.94 -11.44
C VAL A 177 9.49 9.48 -11.65
N PHE A 178 8.90 8.86 -10.63
CA PHE A 178 8.52 7.46 -10.64
C PHE A 178 7.01 7.34 -10.40
N ASP A 179 6.33 6.59 -11.25
CA ASP A 179 4.95 6.18 -11.01
C ASP A 179 4.97 4.88 -10.20
N ILE A 180 4.45 4.95 -8.97
CA ILE A 180 4.41 3.85 -8.01
C ILE A 180 2.97 3.36 -7.94
N ALA A 181 2.77 2.07 -8.18
CA ALA A 181 1.49 1.40 -7.96
C ALA A 181 1.62 0.31 -6.90
N ILE A 182 0.68 0.29 -5.97
CA ILE A 182 0.58 -0.68 -4.89
C ILE A 182 -0.81 -1.30 -4.98
N THR A 183 -0.89 -2.61 -5.14
CA THR A 183 -2.14 -3.36 -5.06
C THR A 183 -2.17 -4.16 -3.78
N VAL A 184 -3.22 -3.95 -3.00
CA VAL A 184 -3.45 -4.62 -1.71
C VAL A 184 -4.66 -5.52 -1.88
N ASP A 185 -4.53 -6.77 -1.48
CA ASP A 185 -5.67 -7.69 -1.37
C ASP A 185 -5.81 -8.07 0.11
N PRO A 186 -6.60 -7.30 0.89
CA PRO A 186 -6.69 -7.52 2.33
C PRO A 186 -7.18 -8.94 2.58
N VAL A 187 -6.46 -9.68 3.44
CA VAL A 187 -6.81 -11.09 3.64
C VAL A 187 -8.18 -11.20 4.25
N ARG A 188 -8.96 -12.07 3.62
CA ARG A 188 -10.32 -12.43 3.99
C ARG A 188 -10.37 -12.71 5.48
N ARG A 189 -11.09 -11.89 6.24
CA ARG A 189 -11.55 -12.32 7.56
C ARG A 189 -12.58 -13.43 7.33
N ALA A 190 -12.52 -14.49 8.14
CA ALA A 190 -13.39 -15.67 7.99
C ALA A 190 -14.89 -15.36 8.17
N ASP A 191 -15.21 -14.22 8.78
CA ASP A 191 -16.56 -13.70 8.98
C ASP A 191 -17.12 -12.92 7.77
N MET A 192 -16.28 -12.55 6.80
CA MET A 192 -16.71 -11.83 5.60
C MET A 192 -17.11 -12.80 4.49
N THR A 193 -18.42 -12.91 4.24
CA THR A 193 -19.00 -13.69 3.13
C THR A 193 -18.65 -13.11 1.75
N ASN A 194 -18.38 -11.81 1.66
CA ASN A 194 -17.94 -11.12 0.45
C ASN A 194 -16.78 -10.19 0.79
N PRO A 195 -15.53 -10.67 0.74
CA PRO A 195 -14.37 -9.85 1.03
C PRO A 195 -14.25 -8.69 0.03
N PRO A 196 -13.64 -7.56 0.43
CA PRO A 196 -13.27 -6.50 -0.50
C PRO A 196 -12.47 -7.09 -1.67
N GLY A 197 -12.73 -6.61 -2.88
CA GLY A 197 -11.86 -6.92 -4.01
C GLY A 197 -10.47 -6.28 -3.81
N PRO A 198 -9.46 -6.68 -4.61
CA PRO A 198 -8.16 -6.04 -4.56
C PRO A 198 -8.28 -4.55 -4.88
N PHE A 199 -7.51 -3.74 -4.16
CA PHE A 199 -7.50 -2.30 -4.31
C PHE A 199 -6.11 -1.83 -4.77
N THR A 200 -6.07 -1.09 -5.87
CA THR A 200 -4.83 -0.53 -6.42
C THR A 200 -4.78 0.96 -6.17
N LEU A 201 -3.74 1.41 -5.48
CA LEU A 201 -3.38 2.82 -5.41
C LEU A 201 -2.26 3.12 -6.39
N GLN A 202 -2.35 4.27 -7.06
CA GLN A 202 -1.31 4.82 -7.92
C GLN A 202 -0.91 6.21 -7.45
N SER A 203 0.39 6.47 -7.42
CA SER A 203 0.95 7.78 -7.07
C SER A 203 2.22 8.05 -7.86
N SER A 204 2.40 9.28 -8.31
CA SER A 204 3.70 9.76 -8.79
C SER A 204 4.52 10.26 -7.60
N ALA A 205 5.76 9.80 -7.48
CA ALA A 205 6.72 10.30 -6.51
C ALA A 205 7.85 11.03 -7.24
N PHE A 206 8.20 12.22 -6.74
CA PHE A 206 9.33 13.00 -7.20
C PHE A 206 10.45 12.92 -6.17
N ILE A 207 11.64 12.57 -6.63
CA ILE A 207 12.86 12.56 -5.80
C ILE A 207 13.48 13.94 -5.90
N SER A 208 13.25 14.75 -4.86
CA SER A 208 13.73 16.13 -4.78
C SER A 208 15.10 16.16 -4.13
N TYR A 209 16.06 16.75 -4.83
CA TYR A 209 17.40 16.92 -4.32
C TYR A 209 17.49 18.13 -3.39
N TYR A 210 17.79 17.92 -2.11
CA TYR A 210 18.34 19.00 -1.29
C TYR A 210 19.84 19.06 -1.53
N LYS A 211 20.36 20.18 -2.04
CA LYS A 211 21.79 20.44 -2.04
C LYS A 211 22.08 21.21 -0.75
N THR A 212 22.81 20.61 0.19
CA THR A 212 23.40 21.36 1.30
C THR A 212 24.46 22.29 0.69
N ASN A 213 24.24 23.61 0.79
CA ASN A 213 25.24 24.62 0.41
C ASN A 213 26.38 24.66 1.43
#